data_AF-A0A382KZM9-F1
#
_entry.id   AF-A0A382KZM9-F1
#
_cell.length_a   1.000
_cell.length_b   1.000
_cell.length_c   1.000
_cell.angle_alpha   90.00
_cell.angle_beta   90.00
_cell.angle_gamma   90.00
#
_symmetry.space_group_name_H-M   'P 1'
#
loop_
_entity.id
_entity.type
_entity.pdbx_description
1 polymer ?
#
loop_
_entity_poly.entity_id
_entity_poly.type
_entity_poly.pdbx_seq_one_letter_code
_entity_poly.pdbx_strand_id
1 'polypeptide(L)'
;MKRDIHQTKSILLIALASGLMLLPGCSQQDTEPQVEKAAEPKVQLPDGADSVVLIPVKLLEDEDPKLLWEMLPPSYQTDVTNLIHDLVNNMDQQIWDKLFELLQQAGLLLNEKQDLITAMIEESLGGTGASPEEMQQSLEMMGKMLKTLVESDLGKHAKAKSMDPGKFLDETGKALFKLIAETSKLEEGDPWNTDIKAKLKDIKVEVISQEGDTATISVSGMPDLPDIDELTAQLPGFDDSEVPGLSMLKNGEQEVVKVEGKWIPKAMADGWKETITGASEMINTDLKDLLGPEEKKQVMNIMNAVQMGMTGATKAKTQEELQMAMMQAVMGALMSA
;
A
#
# COMPACT_ATOMS: atom_id res chain seq x y z
N MET A 1 -17.98 -21.13 -3.26
CA MET A 1 -19.18 -20.32 -2.94
C MET A 1 -19.05 -19.41 -1.71
N LYS A 2 -18.58 -19.87 -0.52
CA LYS A 2 -18.20 -18.95 0.59
C LYS A 2 -16.71 -18.54 0.61
N ARG A 3 -15.88 -19.13 -0.25
CA ARG A 3 -14.42 -18.95 -0.26
C ARG A 3 -13.96 -17.83 -1.22
N ASP A 4 -14.78 -17.52 -2.21
CA ASP A 4 -14.43 -16.67 -3.36
C ASP A 4 -14.66 -15.18 -3.04
N ILE A 5 -15.69 -14.88 -2.25
CA ILE A 5 -16.01 -13.54 -1.72
C ILE A 5 -14.90 -12.98 -0.80
N HIS A 6 -14.03 -13.83 -0.24
CA HIS A 6 -12.87 -13.38 0.54
C HIS A 6 -11.69 -12.92 -0.36
N GLN A 7 -11.52 -13.47 -1.57
CA GLN A 7 -10.36 -13.14 -2.40
C GLN A 7 -10.43 -11.74 -3.01
N THR A 8 -11.60 -11.30 -3.46
CA THR A 8 -11.79 -9.92 -3.97
C THR A 8 -11.52 -8.84 -2.92
N LYS A 9 -11.68 -9.16 -1.64
CA LYS A 9 -11.45 -8.24 -0.51
C LYS A 9 -9.99 -8.16 -0.10
N SER A 10 -9.24 -9.27 -0.19
CA SER A 10 -7.78 -9.26 -0.03
C SER A 10 -7.10 -8.34 -1.04
N ILE A 11 -7.50 -8.37 -2.31
CA ILE A 11 -6.93 -7.53 -3.38
C ILE A 11 -7.03 -6.03 -3.04
N LEU A 12 -8.10 -5.62 -2.36
CA LEU A 12 -8.35 -4.22 -2.04
C LEU A 12 -7.55 -3.71 -0.82
N LEU A 13 -7.24 -4.59 0.13
CA LEU A 13 -6.27 -4.31 1.20
C LEU A 13 -4.82 -4.31 0.66
N ILE A 14 -4.49 -5.18 -0.29
CA ILE A 14 -3.17 -5.23 -0.95
C ILE A 14 -2.84 -3.89 -1.62
N ALA A 15 -3.78 -3.30 -2.35
CA ALA A 15 -3.54 -2.05 -3.10
C ALA A 15 -3.09 -0.85 -2.23
N LEU A 16 -3.33 -0.89 -0.91
CA LEU A 16 -2.85 0.10 0.06
C LEU A 16 -1.53 -0.28 0.74
N ALA A 17 -1.15 -1.56 0.73
CA ALA A 17 0.16 -2.04 1.15
C ALA A 17 1.22 -1.94 0.04
N SER A 18 0.83 -2.08 -1.25
CA SER A 18 1.74 -2.04 -2.41
C SER A 18 2.34 -0.66 -2.75
N GLY A 19 2.19 0.34 -1.89
CA GLY A 19 2.67 1.72 -2.14
C GLY A 19 4.18 1.92 -1.96
N LEU A 20 4.83 1.09 -1.13
CA LEU A 20 6.28 1.01 -0.93
C LEU A 20 6.68 -0.46 -0.73
N MET A 21 7.96 -0.77 -0.98
CA MET A 21 8.64 -2.08 -0.84
C MET A 21 8.70 -2.93 -2.13
N LEU A 22 9.82 -2.79 -2.84
CA LEU A 22 10.24 -3.68 -3.93
C LEU A 22 11.68 -4.19 -3.70
N LEU A 23 11.77 -5.43 -3.19
CA LEU A 23 12.78 -6.46 -3.52
C LEU A 23 14.27 -6.16 -3.11
N PRO A 24 15.30 -7.02 -3.38
CA PRO A 24 16.04 -7.64 -2.26
C PRO A 24 17.59 -7.70 -2.36
N GLY A 25 18.27 -7.90 -1.22
CA GLY A 25 19.41 -8.84 -1.09
C GLY A 25 20.84 -8.46 -1.51
N CYS A 26 21.68 -8.19 -0.49
CA CYS A 26 23.09 -8.65 -0.26
C CYS A 26 24.17 -7.59 0.04
N SER A 27 24.48 -7.39 1.34
CA SER A 27 25.81 -7.22 2.01
C SER A 27 26.85 -6.17 1.49
N GLN A 28 27.71 -5.50 2.28
CA GLN A 28 28.29 -5.78 3.61
C GLN A 28 29.05 -4.53 4.21
N GLN A 29 28.81 -4.15 5.49
CA GLN A 29 29.69 -3.39 6.47
C GLN A 29 30.36 -2.03 6.11
N ASP A 30 30.66 -1.03 6.97
CA ASP A 30 30.29 -0.52 8.33
C ASP A 30 30.89 0.92 8.44
N THR A 31 30.29 1.96 9.06
CA THR A 31 30.53 2.42 10.47
C THR A 31 29.83 3.79 10.70
N GLU A 32 29.39 4.09 11.94
CA GLU A 32 28.64 5.31 12.41
C GLU A 32 29.60 6.32 13.17
N PRO A 33 29.23 7.38 13.98
CA PRO A 33 27.95 7.66 14.68
C PRO A 33 27.48 9.15 14.99
N GLN A 34 26.26 9.28 15.58
CA GLN A 34 25.67 10.36 16.46
C GLN A 34 25.29 11.77 15.92
N VAL A 35 24.36 12.57 16.51
CA VAL A 35 22.95 12.44 17.01
C VAL A 35 22.60 13.71 17.85
N GLU A 36 21.46 14.39 17.65
CA GLU A 36 20.79 15.15 18.74
C GLU A 36 19.26 15.41 18.60
N LYS A 37 18.59 15.38 19.76
CA LYS A 37 17.16 15.54 20.18
C LYS A 37 16.44 16.86 19.82
N ALA A 38 15.13 17.10 20.06
CA ALA A 38 13.90 16.30 20.36
C ALA A 38 12.65 17.23 20.47
N ALA A 39 11.41 16.67 20.35
CA ALA A 39 10.10 17.18 20.84
C ALA A 39 8.97 16.21 20.38
N GLU A 40 7.75 16.08 20.93
CA GLU A 40 7.13 16.33 22.26
C GLU A 40 5.89 15.36 22.39
N PRO A 41 5.05 15.33 23.47
CA PRO A 41 4.29 14.10 23.80
C PRO A 41 3.02 13.86 22.97
N LYS A 42 2.92 12.65 22.41
CA LYS A 42 1.70 12.06 21.85
C LYS A 42 1.10 11.03 22.81
N VAL A 43 -0.04 10.43 22.42
CA VAL A 43 -0.66 9.26 23.08
C VAL A 43 0.43 8.29 23.54
N GLN A 44 0.41 7.88 24.81
CA GLN A 44 1.36 6.89 25.32
C GLN A 44 1.12 5.56 24.60
N LEU A 45 1.92 5.32 23.57
CA LEU A 45 2.03 4.02 22.91
C LEU A 45 2.67 3.03 23.90
N PRO A 46 2.35 1.73 23.80
CA PRO A 46 3.10 0.70 24.49
C PRO A 46 4.61 0.87 24.21
N ASP A 47 5.44 0.81 25.25
CA ASP A 47 6.89 1.00 25.22
C ASP A 47 7.67 -0.29 25.57
N GLY A 48 6.95 -1.36 25.93
CA GLY A 48 7.48 -2.71 26.10
C GLY A 48 7.74 -3.44 24.78
N ALA A 49 8.39 -4.61 24.87
CA ALA A 49 8.70 -5.47 23.72
C ALA A 49 7.44 -5.95 22.97
N ASP A 50 6.32 -6.03 23.68
CA ASP A 50 4.98 -6.32 23.16
C ASP A 50 4.40 -5.24 22.24
N SER A 51 4.94 -4.01 22.28
CA SER A 51 4.53 -2.91 21.38
C SER A 51 4.61 -3.27 19.90
N VAL A 52 5.50 -4.19 19.52
CA VAL A 52 5.66 -4.72 18.15
C VAL A 52 4.37 -5.31 17.59
N VAL A 53 3.49 -5.83 18.45
CA VAL A 53 2.19 -6.40 18.05
C VAL A 53 1.04 -5.49 18.50
N LEU A 54 1.13 -4.89 19.69
CA LEU A 54 0.04 -4.08 20.25
C LEU A 54 -0.20 -2.76 19.49
N ILE A 55 0.83 -2.16 18.87
CA ILE A 55 0.64 -0.94 18.06
C ILE A 55 -0.12 -1.24 16.76
N PRO A 56 0.22 -2.27 15.96
CA PRO A 56 -0.60 -2.72 14.83
C PRO A 56 -2.03 -3.11 15.21
N VAL A 57 -2.25 -3.79 16.34
CA VAL A 57 -3.61 -4.09 16.83
C VAL A 57 -4.37 -2.78 17.08
N LYS A 58 -3.76 -1.84 17.81
CA LYS A 58 -4.37 -0.55 18.10
C LYS A 58 -4.67 0.29 16.85
N LEU A 59 -3.83 0.24 15.81
CA LEU A 59 -4.11 0.87 14.51
C LEU A 59 -5.42 0.37 13.92
N LEU A 60 -5.67 -0.94 13.97
CA LEU A 60 -6.89 -1.55 13.41
C LEU A 60 -8.13 -1.26 14.28
N GLU A 61 -7.96 -1.09 15.59
CA GLU A 61 -9.02 -0.68 16.52
C GLU A 61 -9.40 0.82 16.39
N ASP A 62 -8.40 1.70 16.42
CA ASP A 62 -8.54 3.17 16.37
C ASP A 62 -8.68 3.71 14.93
N GLU A 63 -8.47 2.86 13.92
CA GLU A 63 -8.49 3.20 12.48
C GLU A 63 -7.45 4.28 12.11
N ASP A 64 -6.30 4.25 12.79
CA ASP A 64 -5.23 5.26 12.73
C ASP A 64 -3.92 4.71 12.12
N PRO A 65 -3.73 4.78 10.79
CA PRO A 65 -2.52 4.31 10.13
C PRO A 65 -1.25 5.09 10.47
N LYS A 66 -1.36 6.26 11.12
CA LYS A 66 -0.21 7.03 11.62
C LYS A 66 0.54 6.28 12.72
N LEU A 67 -0.13 5.35 13.42
CA LEU A 67 0.50 4.59 14.51
C LEU A 67 1.68 3.73 14.02
N LEU A 68 1.62 3.20 12.79
CA LEU A 68 2.78 2.51 12.18
C LEU A 68 3.95 3.45 11.92
N TRP A 69 3.70 4.71 11.54
CA TRP A 69 4.77 5.69 11.41
C TRP A 69 5.40 5.99 12.77
N GLU A 70 4.57 6.25 13.78
CA GLU A 70 5.00 6.59 15.14
C GLU A 70 5.65 5.43 15.90
N MET A 71 5.52 4.21 15.39
CA MET A 71 6.21 3.00 15.83
C MET A 71 7.68 2.96 15.41
N LEU A 72 8.01 3.50 14.23
CA LEU A 72 9.36 3.44 13.67
C LEU A 72 10.39 4.24 14.50
N PRO A 73 11.65 3.79 14.58
CA PRO A 73 12.78 4.59 15.02
C PRO A 73 12.90 5.93 14.25
N PRO A 74 13.36 7.03 14.87
CA PRO A 74 13.57 8.32 14.19
C PRO A 74 14.48 8.27 12.95
N SER A 75 15.55 7.46 12.98
CA SER A 75 16.40 7.19 11.82
C SER A 75 15.60 6.53 10.69
N TYR A 76 14.77 5.53 11.01
CA TYR A 76 13.98 4.79 10.03
C TYR A 76 12.88 5.68 9.40
N GLN A 77 12.28 6.59 10.19
CA GLN A 77 11.39 7.63 9.66
C GLN A 77 12.14 8.58 8.70
N THR A 78 13.37 8.94 9.04
CA THR A 78 14.21 9.80 8.19
C THR A 78 14.57 9.11 6.87
N ASP A 79 14.98 7.85 6.92
CA ASP A 79 15.30 7.03 5.76
C ASP A 79 14.12 6.92 4.78
N VAL A 80 12.94 6.54 5.26
CA VAL A 80 11.72 6.43 4.42
C VAL A 80 11.30 7.78 3.86
N THR A 81 11.43 8.86 4.65
CA THR A 81 11.15 10.23 4.18
C THR A 81 12.08 10.60 3.02
N ASN A 82 13.38 10.34 3.16
CA ASN A 82 14.38 10.61 2.14
C ASN A 82 14.13 9.79 0.86
N LEU A 83 13.80 8.49 0.97
CA LEU A 83 13.47 7.66 -0.19
C LEU A 83 12.26 8.19 -0.97
N ILE A 84 11.20 8.61 -0.27
CA ILE A 84 10.02 9.21 -0.91
C ILE A 84 10.40 10.53 -1.60
N HIS A 85 11.21 11.38 -0.95
CA HIS A 85 11.65 12.64 -1.55
C HIS A 85 12.56 12.43 -2.76
N ASP A 86 13.50 11.49 -2.70
CA ASP A 86 14.40 11.14 -3.80
C ASP A 86 13.60 10.59 -5.00
N LEU A 87 12.63 9.70 -4.77
CA LEU A 87 11.75 9.16 -5.80
C LEU A 87 11.02 10.29 -6.55
N VAL A 88 10.37 11.19 -5.83
CA VAL A 88 9.63 12.30 -6.43
C VAL A 88 10.58 13.29 -7.14
N ASN A 89 11.75 13.57 -6.57
CA ASN A 89 12.71 14.49 -7.16
C ASN A 89 13.40 13.93 -8.42
N ASN A 90 13.60 12.61 -8.49
CA ASN A 90 14.17 11.93 -9.65
C ASN A 90 13.13 11.67 -10.75
N MET A 91 11.84 11.56 -10.43
CA MET A 91 10.78 11.49 -11.43
C MET A 91 10.56 12.82 -12.16
N ASP A 92 10.54 12.76 -13.49
CA ASP A 92 10.19 13.91 -14.33
C ASP A 92 8.75 14.37 -14.07
N GLN A 93 8.59 15.69 -13.91
CA GLN A 93 7.29 16.29 -13.59
C GLN A 93 6.20 15.94 -14.61
N GLN A 94 6.51 15.85 -15.91
CA GLN A 94 5.48 15.54 -16.91
C GLN A 94 4.98 14.10 -16.78
N ILE A 95 5.85 13.16 -16.40
CA ILE A 95 5.44 11.77 -16.12
C ILE A 95 4.61 11.71 -14.84
N TRP A 96 5.02 12.44 -13.79
CA TRP A 96 4.26 12.52 -12.53
C TRP A 96 2.86 13.13 -12.72
N ASP A 97 2.80 14.32 -13.31
CA ASP A 97 1.54 15.03 -13.55
C ASP A 97 0.62 14.18 -14.47
N LYS A 98 1.19 13.53 -15.49
CA LYS A 98 0.45 12.62 -16.37
C LYS A 98 -0.07 11.37 -15.65
N LEU A 99 0.72 10.77 -14.75
CA LEU A 99 0.29 9.62 -13.95
C LEU A 99 -0.94 9.99 -13.11
N PHE A 100 -0.91 11.13 -12.43
CA PHE A 100 -2.04 11.57 -11.61
C PHE A 100 -3.24 12.06 -12.45
N GLU A 101 -3.05 12.62 -13.65
CA GLU A 101 -4.14 12.81 -14.63
C GLU A 101 -4.82 11.47 -15.00
N LEU A 102 -4.04 10.42 -15.27
CA LEU A 102 -4.57 9.10 -15.62
C LEU A 102 -5.34 8.48 -14.44
N LEU A 103 -4.79 8.53 -13.22
CA LEU A 103 -5.45 8.06 -12.00
C LEU A 103 -6.75 8.83 -11.72
N GLN A 104 -6.77 10.15 -11.97
CA GLN A 104 -7.98 10.96 -11.86
C GLN A 104 -9.05 10.53 -12.88
N GLN A 105 -8.67 10.31 -14.14
CA GLN A 105 -9.61 9.85 -15.18
C GLN A 105 -10.13 8.44 -14.89
N ALA A 106 -9.29 7.52 -14.40
CA ALA A 106 -9.72 6.20 -13.95
C ALA A 106 -10.70 6.32 -12.77
N GLY A 107 -10.39 7.16 -11.77
CA GLY A 107 -11.28 7.42 -10.64
C GLY A 107 -12.64 8.02 -11.05
N LEU A 108 -12.67 8.89 -12.05
CA LEU A 108 -13.92 9.40 -12.63
C LEU A 108 -14.68 8.30 -13.40
N LEU A 109 -13.98 7.52 -14.23
CA LEU A 109 -14.58 6.42 -15.00
C LEU A 109 -15.25 5.37 -14.09
N LEU A 110 -14.56 4.96 -13.02
CA LEU A 110 -15.07 4.03 -12.01
C LEU A 110 -16.23 4.58 -11.17
N ASN A 111 -16.40 5.90 -11.09
CA ASN A 111 -17.53 6.53 -10.42
C ASN A 111 -18.72 6.78 -11.37
N GLU A 112 -18.47 7.18 -12.61
CA GLU A 112 -19.51 7.62 -13.55
C GLU A 112 -20.04 6.53 -14.48
N LYS A 113 -19.31 5.41 -14.67
CA LYS A 113 -19.65 4.34 -15.64
C LYS A 113 -19.85 2.97 -15.02
N GLN A 114 -20.15 2.89 -13.73
CA GLN A 114 -20.32 1.65 -12.97
C GLN A 114 -21.27 0.67 -13.68
N ASP A 115 -22.47 1.13 -14.06
CA ASP A 115 -23.45 0.32 -14.81
C ASP A 115 -22.85 -0.35 -16.06
N LEU A 116 -22.15 0.43 -16.89
CA LEU A 116 -21.56 -0.05 -18.15
C LEU A 116 -20.35 -0.97 -17.93
N ILE A 117 -19.56 -0.70 -16.88
CA ILE A 117 -18.40 -1.53 -16.51
C ILE A 117 -18.87 -2.87 -15.95
N THR A 118 -19.86 -2.87 -15.06
CA THR A 118 -20.46 -4.09 -14.49
C THR A 118 -21.08 -4.96 -15.59
N ALA A 119 -21.92 -4.39 -16.46
CA ALA A 119 -22.53 -5.14 -17.57
C ALA A 119 -21.48 -5.75 -18.52
N MET A 120 -20.42 -4.97 -18.84
CA MET A 120 -19.29 -5.45 -19.64
C MET A 120 -18.54 -6.61 -18.97
N ILE A 121 -18.32 -6.56 -17.66
CA ILE A 121 -17.65 -7.63 -16.90
C ILE A 121 -18.51 -8.90 -16.89
N GLU A 122 -19.82 -8.77 -16.67
CA GLU A 122 -20.76 -9.89 -16.67
C GLU A 122 -20.79 -10.61 -18.02
N GLU A 123 -20.92 -9.86 -19.12
CA GLU A 123 -20.95 -10.42 -20.48
C GLU A 123 -19.59 -11.01 -20.90
N SER A 124 -18.48 -10.31 -20.62
CA SER A 124 -17.17 -10.66 -21.19
C SER A 124 -16.39 -11.70 -20.39
N LEU A 125 -16.60 -11.78 -19.07
CA LEU A 125 -15.84 -12.65 -18.17
C LEU A 125 -16.68 -13.78 -17.55
N GLY A 126 -17.97 -13.87 -17.91
CA GLY A 126 -18.87 -14.93 -17.43
C GLY A 126 -19.40 -14.72 -15.99
N GLY A 127 -19.32 -13.48 -15.49
CA GLY A 127 -19.67 -13.11 -14.12
C GLY A 127 -18.54 -13.40 -13.11
N THR A 128 -18.37 -12.50 -12.14
CA THR A 128 -17.33 -12.61 -11.09
C THR A 128 -17.75 -13.47 -9.90
N GLY A 129 -19.00 -13.93 -9.87
CA GLY A 129 -19.62 -14.57 -8.71
C GLY A 129 -20.14 -13.57 -7.64
N ALA A 130 -19.86 -12.27 -7.79
CA ALA A 130 -20.52 -11.20 -7.05
C ALA A 130 -21.78 -10.72 -7.77
N SER A 131 -22.69 -10.06 -7.04
CA SER A 131 -23.87 -9.40 -7.60
C SER A 131 -23.50 -8.11 -8.36
N PRO A 132 -24.38 -7.64 -9.28
CA PRO A 132 -24.22 -6.35 -9.94
C PRO A 132 -23.99 -5.21 -8.94
N GLU A 133 -24.77 -5.19 -7.86
CA GLU A 133 -24.75 -4.17 -6.82
C GLU A 133 -23.43 -4.18 -6.01
N GLU A 134 -22.92 -5.35 -5.62
CA GLU A 134 -21.61 -5.49 -4.96
C GLU A 134 -20.47 -5.03 -5.87
N MET A 135 -20.56 -5.32 -7.18
CA MET A 135 -19.58 -4.84 -8.16
C MET A 135 -19.62 -3.32 -8.29
N GLN A 136 -20.79 -2.70 -8.42
CA GLN A 136 -20.93 -1.24 -8.52
C GLN A 136 -20.37 -0.53 -7.28
N GLN A 137 -20.71 -1.02 -6.07
CA GLN A 137 -20.17 -0.48 -4.81
C GLN A 137 -18.64 -0.61 -4.72
N SER A 138 -18.09 -1.72 -5.19
CA SER A 138 -16.63 -1.93 -5.26
C SER A 138 -15.96 -0.93 -6.21
N LEU A 139 -16.57 -0.68 -7.39
CA LEU A 139 -16.10 0.32 -8.35
C LEU A 139 -16.20 1.75 -7.78
N GLU A 140 -17.29 2.10 -7.07
CA GLU A 140 -17.45 3.40 -6.39
C GLU A 140 -16.35 3.63 -5.35
N MET A 141 -16.06 2.60 -4.55
CA MET A 141 -15.04 2.67 -3.52
C MET A 141 -13.63 2.80 -4.12
N MET A 142 -13.30 2.04 -5.18
CA MET A 142 -12.06 2.23 -5.94
C MET A 142 -11.96 3.63 -6.54
N GLY A 143 -13.04 4.16 -7.11
CA GLY A 143 -13.11 5.52 -7.64
C GLY A 143 -12.89 6.58 -6.55
N LYS A 144 -13.46 6.39 -5.36
CA LYS A 144 -13.24 7.25 -4.18
C LYS A 144 -11.79 7.19 -3.69
N MET A 145 -11.19 6.00 -3.58
CA MET A 145 -9.79 5.84 -3.16
C MET A 145 -8.82 6.53 -4.14
N LEU A 146 -8.98 6.31 -5.45
CA LEU A 146 -8.19 7.01 -6.47
C LEU A 146 -8.33 8.52 -6.37
N LYS A 147 -9.56 9.02 -6.18
CA LYS A 147 -9.82 10.45 -5.99
C LYS A 147 -9.11 10.99 -4.74
N THR A 148 -9.22 10.31 -3.60
CA THR A 148 -8.55 10.69 -2.34
C THR A 148 -7.03 10.74 -2.51
N LEU A 149 -6.44 9.77 -3.22
CA LEU A 149 -5.01 9.74 -3.52
C LEU A 149 -4.57 10.89 -4.44
N VAL A 150 -5.33 11.18 -5.50
CA VAL A 150 -5.08 12.30 -6.43
C VAL A 150 -5.22 13.67 -5.73
N GLU A 151 -6.19 13.81 -4.83
CA GLU A 151 -6.43 15.07 -4.10
C GLU A 151 -5.40 15.34 -3.00
N SER A 152 -4.61 14.34 -2.60
CA SER A 152 -3.57 14.41 -1.56
C SER A 152 -2.37 15.30 -1.91
N ASP A 153 -1.41 15.38 -0.99
CA ASP A 153 -0.11 16.03 -1.22
C ASP A 153 0.81 15.18 -2.13
N LEU A 154 0.61 13.86 -2.25
CA LEU A 154 1.31 13.00 -3.21
C LEU A 154 0.89 13.30 -4.65
N GLY A 155 -0.40 13.55 -4.88
CA GLY A 155 -0.96 13.78 -6.22
C GLY A 155 -0.55 15.11 -6.89
N LYS A 156 0.39 15.85 -6.30
CA LYS A 156 0.89 17.14 -6.78
C LYS A 156 2.41 17.13 -6.69
N HIS A 157 3.13 16.99 -7.80
CA HIS A 157 4.60 16.83 -7.83
C HIS A 157 5.34 17.83 -6.91
N ALA A 158 4.99 19.11 -7.03
CA ALA A 158 5.59 20.18 -6.24
C ALA A 158 5.38 20.07 -4.71
N LYS A 159 4.34 19.37 -4.25
CA LYS A 159 4.11 19.08 -2.82
C LYS A 159 4.76 17.76 -2.40
N ALA A 160 4.64 16.73 -3.24
CA ALA A 160 5.18 15.40 -2.98
C ALA A 160 6.70 15.43 -2.67
N LYS A 161 7.44 16.34 -3.33
CA LYS A 161 8.89 16.56 -3.14
C LYS A 161 9.35 16.83 -1.71
N SER A 162 8.46 17.33 -0.87
CA SER A 162 8.73 17.63 0.54
C SER A 162 7.55 17.24 1.42
N MET A 163 6.83 16.17 1.07
CA MET A 163 5.71 15.69 1.87
C MET A 163 6.21 15.04 3.17
N ASP A 164 5.48 15.25 4.25
CA ASP A 164 5.70 14.55 5.52
C ASP A 164 4.90 13.22 5.48
N PRO A 165 5.53 12.03 5.53
CA PRO A 165 4.81 10.76 5.46
C PRO A 165 3.88 10.55 6.67
N GLY A 166 4.28 11.01 7.86
CA GLY A 166 3.45 10.95 9.06
C GLY A 166 2.21 11.84 8.97
N LYS A 167 2.32 13.03 8.37
CA LYS A 167 1.18 13.90 8.04
C LYS A 167 0.30 13.29 6.96
N PHE A 168 0.90 12.70 5.92
CA PHE A 168 0.16 12.02 4.86
C PHE A 168 -0.68 10.87 5.42
N LEU A 169 -0.14 10.06 6.32
CA LEU A 169 -0.87 8.99 7.00
C LEU A 169 -1.98 9.52 7.93
N ASP A 170 -1.73 10.62 8.65
CA ASP A 170 -2.71 11.28 9.53
C ASP A 170 -3.88 11.92 8.77
N GLU A 171 -3.67 12.38 7.53
CA GLU A 171 -4.70 13.03 6.72
C GLU A 171 -5.27 12.09 5.65
N THR A 172 -4.43 11.73 4.67
CA THR A 172 -4.84 10.92 3.50
C THR A 172 -4.95 9.45 3.87
N GLY A 173 -4.02 8.92 4.67
CA GLY A 173 -4.05 7.55 5.16
C GLY A 173 -5.34 7.24 5.94
N LYS A 174 -5.72 8.09 6.90
CA LYS A 174 -7.01 7.97 7.61
C LYS A 174 -8.21 7.99 6.68
N ALA A 175 -8.23 8.87 5.68
CA ALA A 175 -9.32 8.93 4.72
C ALA A 175 -9.42 7.64 3.88
N LEU A 176 -8.30 7.10 3.41
CA LEU A 176 -8.24 5.84 2.65
C LEU A 176 -8.61 4.63 3.52
N PHE A 177 -8.08 4.54 4.74
CA PHE A 177 -8.37 3.46 5.68
C PHE A 177 -9.86 3.44 6.07
N LYS A 178 -10.46 4.62 6.26
CA LYS A 178 -11.89 4.76 6.52
C LYS A 178 -12.76 4.27 5.36
N LEU A 179 -12.33 4.43 4.10
CA LEU A 179 -13.06 3.87 2.95
C LEU A 179 -13.08 2.33 2.98
N ILE A 180 -11.99 1.69 3.40
CA ILE A 180 -11.97 0.23 3.64
C ILE A 180 -12.94 -0.14 4.76
N ALA A 181 -12.85 0.53 5.92
CA ALA A 181 -13.72 0.26 7.07
C ALA A 181 -15.21 0.60 6.82
N GLU A 182 -15.53 1.49 5.88
CA GLU A 182 -16.90 1.73 5.44
C GLU A 182 -17.42 0.65 4.48
N THR A 183 -16.53 -0.01 3.74
CA THR A 183 -16.90 -1.11 2.82
C THR A 183 -17.44 -2.33 3.56
N SER A 184 -16.87 -2.68 4.71
CA SER A 184 -17.35 -3.85 5.48
C SER A 184 -18.82 -3.74 5.89
N LYS A 185 -19.33 -2.51 6.09
CA LYS A 185 -20.72 -2.23 6.47
C LYS A 185 -21.73 -2.57 5.36
N LEU A 186 -21.25 -2.76 4.14
CA LEU A 186 -22.04 -3.19 2.98
C LEU A 186 -22.30 -4.71 3.02
N GLU A 187 -21.51 -5.45 3.81
CA GLU A 187 -21.68 -6.90 4.00
C GLU A 187 -22.67 -7.21 5.13
N GLU A 188 -23.41 -8.30 4.99
CA GLU A 188 -24.31 -8.77 6.04
C GLU A 188 -23.52 -9.09 7.32
N GLY A 189 -23.72 -8.26 8.35
CA GLY A 189 -23.11 -8.42 9.67
C GLY A 189 -22.03 -7.39 10.02
N ASP A 190 -21.51 -6.59 9.08
CA ASP A 190 -20.36 -5.69 9.30
C ASP A 190 -19.13 -6.41 9.92
N PRO A 191 -18.48 -7.33 9.16
CA PRO A 191 -17.42 -8.19 9.66
C PRO A 191 -16.17 -7.43 10.14
N TRP A 192 -15.99 -6.16 9.79
CA TRP A 192 -14.93 -5.34 10.39
C TRP A 192 -15.19 -5.13 11.88
N ASN A 193 -16.40 -4.69 12.23
CA ASN A 193 -16.76 -4.36 13.60
C ASN A 193 -17.22 -5.58 14.43
N THR A 194 -17.74 -6.64 13.80
CA THR A 194 -18.15 -7.87 14.52
C THR A 194 -17.07 -8.95 14.60
N ASP A 195 -16.34 -9.21 13.51
CA ASP A 195 -15.50 -10.41 13.40
C ASP A 195 -14.02 -10.05 13.52
N ILE A 196 -13.54 -9.06 12.77
CA ILE A 196 -12.14 -8.62 12.77
C ILE A 196 -11.84 -7.96 14.13
N LYS A 197 -12.58 -6.93 14.54
CA LYS A 197 -12.41 -6.29 15.87
C LYS A 197 -12.76 -7.19 17.07
N ALA A 198 -13.39 -8.36 16.85
CA ALA A 198 -13.47 -9.39 17.89
C ALA A 198 -12.18 -10.20 17.96
N LYS A 199 -11.72 -10.74 16.82
CA LYS A 199 -10.47 -11.53 16.72
C LYS A 199 -9.24 -10.75 17.20
N LEU A 200 -9.18 -9.43 16.99
CA LEU A 200 -8.11 -8.59 17.52
C LEU A 200 -7.96 -8.66 19.05
N LYS A 201 -9.06 -8.93 19.78
CA LYS A 201 -9.06 -9.05 21.25
C LYS A 201 -8.61 -10.43 21.74
N ASP A 202 -8.60 -11.42 20.86
CA ASP A 202 -8.08 -12.75 21.15
C ASP A 202 -6.54 -12.79 21.00
N ILE A 203 -5.94 -11.81 20.32
CA ILE A 203 -4.50 -11.64 20.20
C ILE A 203 -3.89 -11.34 21.58
N LYS A 204 -2.90 -12.15 21.97
CA LYS A 204 -2.15 -12.05 23.21
C LYS A 204 -0.67 -12.07 22.93
N VAL A 205 0.05 -11.28 23.71
CA VAL A 205 1.51 -11.17 23.64
C VAL A 205 2.06 -11.43 25.04
N GLU A 206 3.01 -12.34 25.15
CA GLU A 206 3.72 -12.65 26.40
C GLU A 206 5.22 -12.43 26.20
N VAL A 207 5.87 -11.62 27.04
CA VAL A 207 7.34 -11.48 27.00
C VAL A 207 7.96 -12.68 27.69
N ILE A 208 8.57 -13.58 26.92
CA ILE A 208 9.22 -14.82 27.41
C ILE A 208 10.55 -14.48 28.09
N SER A 209 11.33 -13.61 27.44
CA SER A 209 12.65 -13.17 27.89
C SER A 209 12.89 -11.72 27.46
N GLN A 210 13.70 -11.00 28.23
CA GLN A 210 14.19 -9.67 27.85
C GLN A 210 15.56 -9.42 28.47
N GLU A 211 16.54 -9.10 27.63
CA GLU A 211 17.93 -8.83 28.02
C GLU A 211 18.35 -7.45 27.48
N GLY A 212 18.06 -6.40 28.26
CA GLY A 212 18.36 -5.02 27.90
C GLY A 212 17.50 -4.52 26.74
N ASP A 213 18.10 -4.53 25.54
CA ASP A 213 17.52 -4.05 24.28
C ASP A 213 17.11 -5.17 23.32
N THR A 214 17.21 -6.45 23.73
CA THR A 214 16.61 -7.59 23.01
C THR A 214 15.52 -8.26 23.86
N ALA A 215 14.54 -8.87 23.21
CA ALA A 215 13.51 -9.68 23.85
C ALA A 215 12.97 -10.78 22.93
N THR A 216 12.47 -11.87 23.53
CA THR A 216 11.64 -12.85 22.84
C THR A 216 10.21 -12.72 23.34
N ILE A 217 9.27 -12.52 22.41
CA ILE A 217 7.83 -12.47 22.70
C ILE A 217 7.14 -13.71 22.13
N SER A 218 6.09 -14.20 22.79
CA SER A 218 5.16 -15.19 22.27
C SER A 218 3.90 -14.49 21.79
N VAL A 219 3.49 -14.72 20.55
CA VAL A 219 2.24 -14.22 19.97
C VAL A 219 1.26 -15.38 19.83
N SER A 220 0.05 -15.22 20.37
CA SER A 220 -1.03 -16.20 20.23
C SER A 220 -2.36 -15.51 19.92
N GLY A 221 -3.29 -16.23 19.27
CA GLY A 221 -4.59 -15.68 18.90
C GLY A 221 -4.59 -14.78 17.66
N MET A 222 -3.47 -14.67 16.93
CA MET A 222 -3.50 -14.14 15.56
C MET A 222 -4.46 -14.98 14.72
N PRO A 223 -5.40 -14.37 13.99
CA PRO A 223 -6.27 -15.11 13.08
C PRO A 223 -5.46 -15.71 11.94
N ASP A 224 -5.87 -16.89 11.46
CA ASP A 224 -5.35 -17.45 10.21
C ASP A 224 -5.72 -16.50 9.05
N LEU A 225 -4.81 -15.60 8.72
CA LEU A 225 -4.85 -14.82 7.49
C LEU A 225 -4.56 -15.78 6.31
N PRO A 226 -5.14 -15.56 5.12
CA PRO A 226 -4.63 -16.21 3.91
C PRO A 226 -3.14 -15.90 3.80
N ASP A 227 -2.33 -16.92 3.47
CA ASP A 227 -0.87 -16.78 3.54
C ASP A 227 -0.45 -15.60 2.65
N ILE A 228 0.20 -14.60 3.26
CA ILE A 228 0.58 -13.39 2.51
C ILE A 228 1.54 -13.77 1.39
N ASP A 229 2.33 -14.82 1.61
CA ASP A 229 3.22 -15.48 0.66
C ASP A 229 2.43 -16.09 -0.54
N GLU A 230 1.22 -16.64 -0.34
CA GLU A 230 0.33 -17.11 -1.43
C GLU A 230 -0.28 -15.92 -2.22
N LEU A 231 -0.42 -14.76 -1.58
CA LEU A 231 -0.97 -13.53 -2.19
C LEU A 231 0.12 -12.74 -2.96
N THR A 232 1.37 -12.72 -2.50
CA THR A 232 2.50 -12.11 -3.22
C THR A 232 2.94 -12.95 -4.42
N ALA A 233 2.96 -14.28 -4.31
CA ALA A 233 3.28 -15.19 -5.42
C ALA A 233 2.32 -15.09 -6.63
N GLN A 234 1.14 -14.48 -6.44
CA GLN A 234 0.18 -14.19 -7.54
C GLN A 234 0.47 -12.88 -8.27
N LEU A 235 1.41 -12.05 -7.78
CA LEU A 235 1.79 -10.78 -8.41
C LEU A 235 3.04 -10.98 -9.28
N PRO A 236 2.96 -10.74 -10.60
CA PRO A 236 4.09 -10.97 -11.49
C PRO A 236 5.27 -10.03 -11.16
N GLY A 237 6.40 -10.62 -10.76
CA GLY A 237 7.62 -9.90 -10.40
C GLY A 237 8.00 -10.00 -8.92
N PHE A 238 7.16 -10.56 -8.06
CA PHE A 238 7.52 -10.94 -6.70
C PHE A 238 8.02 -12.39 -6.70
N ASP A 239 9.24 -12.59 -6.19
CA ASP A 239 9.82 -13.90 -5.87
C ASP A 239 9.18 -14.45 -4.58
N ASP A 240 9.28 -15.75 -4.32
CA ASP A 240 8.78 -16.45 -3.11
C ASP A 240 9.55 -16.06 -1.83
N SER A 241 10.26 -14.91 -1.83
CA SER A 241 11.01 -14.39 -0.70
C SER A 241 10.07 -13.84 0.38
N GLU A 242 10.13 -14.42 1.59
CA GLU A 242 9.43 -13.92 2.77
C GLU A 242 9.68 -12.41 2.95
N VAL A 243 8.62 -11.60 2.97
CA VAL A 243 8.74 -10.14 3.17
C VAL A 243 9.25 -9.88 4.60
N PRO A 244 10.45 -9.30 4.80
CA PRO A 244 11.04 -9.17 6.12
C PRO A 244 10.15 -8.35 7.07
N GLY A 245 9.84 -8.94 8.23
CA GLY A 245 8.99 -8.33 9.25
C GLY A 245 7.52 -8.74 9.20
N LEU A 246 6.98 -9.29 8.11
CA LEU A 246 5.60 -9.82 8.11
C LEU A 246 5.46 -11.17 8.83
N SER A 247 6.56 -11.86 9.10
CA SER A 247 6.60 -13.06 9.95
C SER A 247 6.06 -12.81 11.37
N MET A 248 6.06 -11.56 11.86
CA MET A 248 5.47 -11.17 13.15
C MET A 248 3.93 -11.32 13.19
N LEU A 249 3.27 -11.50 12.05
CA LEU A 249 1.84 -11.77 11.93
C LEU A 249 1.51 -13.27 12.11
N LYS A 250 2.51 -14.14 12.27
CA LYS A 250 2.34 -15.58 12.52
C LYS A 250 2.39 -15.87 14.04
N ASN A 251 1.48 -16.72 14.53
CA ASN A 251 1.48 -17.19 15.92
C ASN A 251 2.81 -17.93 16.23
N GLY A 252 3.39 -17.72 17.42
CA GLY A 252 4.64 -18.34 17.85
C GLY A 252 5.59 -17.39 18.57
N GLU A 253 6.83 -17.85 18.79
CA GLU A 253 7.90 -17.04 19.36
C GLU A 253 8.51 -16.11 18.30
N GLN A 254 8.78 -14.87 18.67
CA GLN A 254 9.31 -13.82 17.79
C GLN A 254 10.42 -13.06 18.52
N GLU A 255 11.55 -12.81 17.84
CA GLU A 255 12.62 -11.96 18.37
C GLU A 255 12.36 -10.49 18.02
N VAL A 256 12.51 -9.61 19.02
CA VAL A 256 12.37 -8.16 18.87
C VAL A 256 13.57 -7.45 19.49
N VAL A 257 13.92 -6.29 18.93
CA VAL A 257 15.07 -5.49 19.35
C VAL A 257 14.70 -4.02 19.43
N LYS A 258 15.31 -3.29 20.37
CA LYS A 258 15.10 -1.87 20.56
C LYS A 258 16.10 -1.06 19.76
N VAL A 259 15.61 -0.25 18.82
CA VAL A 259 16.39 0.70 18.02
C VAL A 259 15.91 2.11 18.37
N GLU A 260 16.83 2.97 18.82
CA GLU A 260 16.55 4.38 19.22
C GLU A 260 15.38 4.56 20.21
N GLY A 261 15.13 3.58 21.07
CA GLY A 261 14.03 3.61 22.04
C GLY A 261 12.69 3.05 21.54
N LYS A 262 12.65 2.49 20.33
CA LYS A 262 11.49 1.81 19.74
C LYS A 262 11.76 0.33 19.56
N TRP A 263 10.82 -0.53 19.96
CA TRP A 263 10.91 -1.96 19.64
C TRP A 263 10.44 -2.23 18.22
N ILE A 264 11.20 -3.05 17.50
CA ILE A 264 10.91 -3.50 16.14
C ILE A 264 11.20 -5.01 16.03
N PRO A 265 10.64 -5.72 15.04
CA PRO A 265 11.02 -7.10 14.75
C PRO A 265 12.53 -7.20 14.48
N LYS A 266 13.20 -8.21 15.04
CA LYS A 266 14.65 -8.38 14.85
C LYS A 266 15.01 -8.55 13.37
N ALA A 267 14.23 -9.33 12.61
CA ALA A 267 14.42 -9.49 11.17
C ALA A 267 14.34 -8.16 10.39
N MET A 268 13.46 -7.25 10.82
CA MET A 268 13.36 -5.90 10.23
C MET A 268 14.60 -5.07 10.58
N ALA A 269 15.07 -5.12 11.83
CA ALA A 269 16.26 -4.40 12.28
C ALA A 269 17.53 -4.83 11.54
N ASP A 270 17.72 -6.15 11.42
CA ASP A 270 18.88 -6.75 10.77
C ASP A 270 18.90 -6.45 9.25
N GLY A 271 17.72 -6.42 8.60
CA GLY A 271 17.58 -6.14 7.17
C GLY A 271 17.48 -4.65 6.78
N TRP A 272 17.14 -3.76 7.72
CA TRP A 272 16.73 -2.37 7.41
C TRP A 272 17.72 -1.61 6.53
N LYS A 273 19.00 -1.58 6.93
CA LYS A 273 20.04 -0.82 6.24
C LYS A 273 20.22 -1.29 4.79
N GLU A 274 20.17 -2.60 4.57
CA GLU A 274 20.28 -3.20 3.25
C GLU A 274 19.07 -2.80 2.37
N THR A 275 17.85 -2.90 2.92
CA THR A 275 16.63 -2.49 2.24
C THR A 275 16.63 -1.01 1.85
N ILE A 276 17.02 -0.12 2.76
CA ILE A 276 17.08 1.33 2.48
C ILE A 276 18.18 1.66 1.46
N THR A 277 19.35 1.04 1.55
CA THR A 277 20.43 1.27 0.57
C THR A 277 20.02 0.79 -0.82
N GLY A 278 19.50 -0.44 -0.97
CA GLY A 278 19.04 -0.96 -2.25
C GLY A 278 17.90 -0.14 -2.87
N ALA A 279 16.93 0.28 -2.05
CA ALA A 279 15.87 1.18 -2.50
C ALA A 279 16.42 2.54 -2.96
N SER A 280 17.40 3.10 -2.25
CA SER A 280 18.05 4.36 -2.63
C SER A 280 18.84 4.22 -3.93
N GLU A 281 19.57 3.12 -4.13
CA GLU A 281 20.32 2.84 -5.36
C GLU A 281 19.39 2.69 -6.58
N MET A 282 18.30 1.93 -6.45
CA MET A 282 17.27 1.80 -7.49
C MET A 282 16.64 3.16 -7.85
N ILE A 283 16.32 3.98 -6.85
CA ILE A 283 15.72 5.31 -7.05
C ILE A 283 16.72 6.31 -7.65
N ASN A 284 17.98 6.27 -7.22
CA ASN A 284 18.99 7.26 -7.59
C ASN A 284 19.83 6.90 -8.83
N THR A 285 19.82 5.64 -9.25
CA THR A 285 20.53 5.13 -10.43
C THR A 285 19.53 4.57 -11.43
N ASP A 286 18.95 3.39 -11.18
CA ASP A 286 18.19 2.62 -12.16
C ASP A 286 16.97 3.38 -12.70
N LEU A 287 16.23 4.08 -11.83
CA LEU A 287 15.06 4.86 -12.23
C LEU A 287 15.41 6.01 -13.19
N LYS A 288 16.62 6.59 -13.09
CA LYS A 288 17.06 7.68 -13.99
C LYS A 288 17.41 7.13 -15.37
N ASP A 289 17.99 5.94 -15.43
CA ASP A 289 18.31 5.26 -16.68
C ASP A 289 17.03 4.71 -17.35
N LEU A 290 16.10 4.14 -16.58
CA LEU A 290 14.78 3.67 -17.05
C LEU A 290 13.86 4.80 -17.54
N LEU A 291 14.10 6.04 -17.12
CA LEU A 291 13.36 7.24 -17.55
C LEU A 291 14.22 8.20 -18.40
N GLY A 292 15.20 7.65 -19.11
CA GLY A 292 16.02 8.36 -20.09
C GLY A 292 15.22 9.06 -21.20
N PRO A 293 15.84 9.94 -22.01
CA PRO A 293 15.09 10.79 -22.94
C PRO A 293 14.24 10.08 -24.00
N GLU A 294 14.65 8.89 -24.47
CA GLU A 294 13.86 8.10 -25.44
C GLU A 294 12.82 7.22 -24.72
N GLU A 295 13.17 6.67 -23.56
CA GLU A 295 12.31 5.86 -22.69
C GLU A 295 11.13 6.71 -22.19
N LYS A 296 11.41 7.91 -21.67
CA LYS A 296 10.41 8.93 -21.33
C LYS A 296 9.46 9.21 -22.49
N LYS A 297 9.96 9.29 -23.72
CA LYS A 297 9.14 9.56 -24.90
C LYS A 297 8.24 8.37 -25.25
N GLN A 298 8.72 7.14 -25.10
CA GLN A 298 7.89 5.92 -25.23
C GLN A 298 6.81 5.88 -24.14
N VAL A 299 7.19 6.05 -22.86
CA VAL A 299 6.28 6.10 -21.71
C VAL A 299 5.20 7.17 -21.92
N MET A 300 5.57 8.39 -22.34
CA MET A 300 4.60 9.45 -22.63
C MET A 300 3.68 9.12 -23.81
N ASN A 301 4.15 8.42 -24.85
CA ASN A 301 3.31 7.96 -25.95
C ASN A 301 2.27 6.93 -25.46
N ILE A 302 2.69 5.94 -24.67
CA ILE A 302 1.82 4.95 -24.05
C ILE A 302 0.78 5.64 -23.15
N MET A 303 1.21 6.53 -22.25
CA MET A 303 0.32 7.31 -21.38
C MET A 303 -0.68 8.16 -22.17
N ASN A 304 -0.27 8.76 -23.29
CA ASN A 304 -1.17 9.51 -24.17
C ASN A 304 -2.20 8.59 -24.86
N ALA A 305 -1.80 7.40 -25.33
CA ALA A 305 -2.70 6.42 -25.92
C ALA A 305 -3.76 5.94 -24.91
N VAL A 306 -3.34 5.62 -23.68
CA VAL A 306 -4.24 5.26 -22.58
C VAL A 306 -5.18 6.42 -22.23
N GLN A 307 -4.69 7.67 -22.15
CA GLN A 307 -5.52 8.84 -21.88
C GLN A 307 -6.58 9.08 -22.96
N MET A 308 -6.25 8.88 -24.24
CA MET A 308 -7.21 9.00 -25.34
C MET A 308 -8.31 7.94 -25.23
N GLY A 309 -7.95 6.70 -24.92
CA GLY A 309 -8.90 5.61 -24.67
C GLY A 309 -9.81 5.88 -23.48
N MET A 310 -9.26 6.30 -22.33
CA MET A 310 -10.06 6.67 -21.15
C MET A 310 -10.97 7.88 -21.43
N THR A 311 -10.50 8.88 -22.19
CA THR A 311 -11.32 10.01 -22.63
C THR A 311 -12.49 9.57 -23.52
N GLY A 312 -12.30 8.51 -24.32
CA GLY A 312 -13.39 7.85 -25.05
C GLY A 312 -14.35 7.12 -24.10
N ALA A 313 -13.82 6.32 -23.17
CA ALA A 313 -14.58 5.56 -22.19
C ALA A 313 -15.48 6.45 -21.29
N THR A 314 -14.97 7.59 -20.81
CA THR A 314 -15.76 8.57 -20.04
C THR A 314 -16.88 9.19 -20.87
N LYS A 315 -16.74 9.29 -22.19
CA LYS A 315 -17.77 9.80 -23.11
C LYS A 315 -18.78 8.73 -23.57
N ALA A 316 -18.46 7.44 -23.39
CA ALA A 316 -19.32 6.34 -23.78
C ALA A 316 -20.68 6.39 -23.08
N LYS A 317 -21.72 6.06 -23.83
CA LYS A 317 -23.12 5.96 -23.41
C LYS A 317 -23.65 4.52 -23.51
N THR A 318 -22.98 3.66 -24.26
CA THR A 318 -23.29 2.23 -24.37
C THR A 318 -22.09 1.37 -23.97
N GLN A 319 -22.34 0.08 -23.75
CA GLN A 319 -21.32 -0.89 -23.40
C GLN A 319 -20.34 -1.12 -24.57
N GLU A 320 -20.82 -1.15 -25.81
CA GLU A 320 -19.98 -1.31 -27.01
C GLU A 320 -19.08 -0.08 -27.22
N GLU A 321 -19.59 1.14 -26.99
CA GLU A 321 -18.78 2.36 -27.01
C GLU A 321 -17.66 2.31 -25.96
N LEU A 322 -17.96 1.80 -24.75
CA LEU A 322 -16.97 1.62 -23.68
C LEU A 322 -15.93 0.56 -24.04
N GLN A 323 -16.35 -0.63 -24.48
CA GLN A 323 -15.48 -1.72 -24.92
C GLN A 323 -14.56 -1.28 -26.07
N MET A 324 -15.09 -0.60 -27.08
CA MET A 324 -14.30 -0.08 -28.20
C MET A 324 -13.26 0.95 -27.73
N ALA A 325 -13.63 1.86 -26.83
CA ALA A 325 -12.70 2.86 -26.30
C ALA A 325 -11.56 2.22 -25.48
N MET A 326 -11.86 1.21 -24.65
CA MET A 326 -10.82 0.47 -23.91
C MET A 326 -9.93 -0.38 -24.84
N MET A 327 -10.51 -1.05 -25.84
CA MET A 327 -9.74 -1.81 -26.83
C MET A 327 -8.80 -0.88 -27.64
N GLN A 328 -9.25 0.32 -27.99
CA GLN A 328 -8.41 1.36 -28.61
C GLN A 328 -7.29 1.82 -27.67
N ALA A 329 -7.55 1.94 -26.36
CA ALA A 329 -6.53 2.25 -25.35
C ALA A 329 -5.41 1.21 -25.35
N VAL A 330 -5.79 -0.08 -25.25
CA VAL A 330 -4.86 -1.22 -25.21
C VAL A 330 -4.09 -1.33 -26.52
N MET A 331 -4.77 -1.25 -27.67
CA MET A 331 -4.12 -1.34 -28.98
C MET A 331 -3.18 -0.14 -29.22
N GLY A 332 -3.57 1.07 -28.80
CA GLY A 332 -2.72 2.26 -28.89
C GLY A 332 -1.46 2.16 -28.02
N ALA A 333 -1.60 1.61 -26.80
CA ALA A 333 -0.47 1.35 -25.91
C ALA A 333 0.49 0.30 -26.50
N LEU A 334 -0.04 -0.84 -26.99
CA LEU A 334 0.75 -1.90 -27.64
C LEU A 334 1.47 -1.45 -28.92
N MET A 335 0.93 -0.47 -29.64
CA MET A 335 1.56 0.14 -30.82
C MET A 335 2.55 1.26 -30.47
N SER A 336 2.66 1.65 -29.19
CA SER A 336 3.54 2.71 -28.68
C SER A 336 4.71 2.18 -27.84
N ALA A 337 4.73 0.87 -27.57
CA ALA A 337 5.80 0.11 -26.93
C ALA A 337 6.66 -0.60 -27.99
#